data_AF-A0A1I5UDV6-F1
#
_entry.id   AF-A0A1I5UDV6-F1
#
_cell.length_a   1.000
_cell.length_b   1.000
_cell.length_c   1.000
_cell.angle_alpha   90.00
_cell.angle_beta   90.00
_cell.angle_gamma   90.00
#
_symmetry.space_group_name_H-M   'P 1'
#
loop_
_entity.id
_entity.type
_entity.pdbx_description
1 polymer ?
#
loop_
_entity_poly.entity_id
_entity_poly.type
_entity_poly.pdbx_seq_one_letter_code
_entity_poly.pdbx_strand_id
1 'polypeptide(L)'
;MTAVQTTSGRHRLANDVVATINEFDQKRLDEMGGWQPLADLSGRTQFEAIDGDPDSVVFVDENRFQAIATVYVILVYGSGNDEDTMSDEYVATIQGHRDAGGIVIDSIEVDTTPFYE
;
A
#
# COMPACT_ATOMS: atom_id res chain seq x y z
N MET A 1 -16.46 -24.84 -21.65
CA MET A 1 -15.03 -24.79 -21.98
C MET A 1 -14.37 -23.88 -20.97
N THR A 2 -13.78 -24.44 -19.92
CA THR A 2 -13.17 -23.66 -18.83
C THR A 2 -11.72 -23.41 -19.22
N ALA A 3 -11.41 -22.18 -19.64
CA ALA A 3 -10.05 -21.81 -20.00
C ALA A 3 -9.19 -21.86 -18.73
N VAL A 4 -8.25 -22.80 -18.71
CA VAL A 4 -7.15 -22.80 -17.74
C VAL A 4 -6.28 -21.60 -18.11
N GLN A 5 -6.52 -20.46 -17.46
CA GLN A 5 -5.58 -19.35 -17.50
C GLN A 5 -4.25 -19.86 -16.96
N THR A 6 -3.24 -19.92 -17.82
CA THR A 6 -1.90 -20.40 -17.50
C THR A 6 -1.33 -19.59 -16.34
N THR A 7 -0.76 -20.27 -15.34
CA THR A 7 -0.17 -19.68 -14.11
C THR A 7 0.74 -18.48 -14.40
N SER A 8 1.42 -18.47 -15.54
CA SER A 8 2.27 -17.36 -16.02
C SER A 8 1.54 -16.04 -16.24
N GLY A 9 0.26 -16.06 -16.64
CA GLY A 9 -0.53 -14.85 -16.86
C GLY A 9 -0.93 -14.15 -15.57
N ARG A 10 -1.29 -14.92 -14.54
CA ARG A 10 -1.62 -14.39 -13.21
C ARG A 10 -0.42 -13.83 -12.49
N HIS A 11 0.73 -14.50 -12.58
CA HIS A 11 1.96 -14.01 -11.97
C HIS A 11 2.39 -12.66 -12.57
N ARG A 12 2.26 -12.50 -13.90
CA ARG A 12 2.51 -11.20 -14.55
C ARG A 12 1.56 -10.12 -14.04
N LEU A 13 0.28 -10.43 -13.92
CA LEU A 13 -0.72 -9.47 -13.46
C LEU A 13 -0.51 -9.06 -12.00
N ALA A 14 -0.12 -9.99 -11.13
CA ALA A 14 0.26 -9.68 -9.75
C ALA A 14 1.47 -8.72 -9.69
N ASN A 15 2.47 -8.94 -10.55
CA ASN A 15 3.61 -8.04 -10.64
C ASN A 15 3.21 -6.63 -11.15
N ASP A 16 2.26 -6.54 -12.09
CA ASP A 16 1.74 -5.25 -12.57
C ASP A 16 0.98 -4.51 -11.45
N VAL A 17 0.23 -5.23 -10.61
CA VAL A 17 -0.43 -4.68 -9.40
C VAL A 17 0.61 -4.13 -8.43
N VAL A 18 1.64 -4.93 -8.10
CA VAL A 18 2.71 -4.52 -7.19
C VAL A 18 3.48 -3.32 -7.72
N ALA A 19 3.83 -3.31 -9.01
CA ALA A 19 4.49 -2.16 -9.62
C ALA A 19 3.65 -0.89 -9.48
N THR A 20 2.33 -0.99 -9.66
CA THR A 20 1.40 0.14 -9.48
C THR A 20 1.34 0.60 -8.04
N ILE A 21 1.36 -0.33 -7.06
CA ILE A 21 1.38 -0.02 -5.63
C ILE A 21 2.69 0.71 -5.28
N ASN A 22 3.83 0.19 -5.71
CA ASN A 22 5.16 0.70 -5.33
C ASN A 22 5.46 2.10 -5.92
N GLU A 23 4.67 2.56 -6.89
CA GLU A 23 4.74 3.92 -7.45
C GLU A 23 3.98 4.96 -6.61
N PHE A 24 3.27 4.54 -5.55
CA PHE A 24 2.54 5.46 -4.70
C PHE A 24 3.49 6.33 -3.86
N ASP A 25 3.19 7.62 -3.85
CA ASP A 25 3.79 8.59 -2.95
C ASP A 25 2.80 8.99 -1.84
N GLN A 26 3.29 9.81 -0.90
CA GLN A 26 2.48 10.36 0.17
C GLN A 26 1.23 11.09 -0.35
N LYS A 27 1.35 11.83 -1.47
CA LYS A 27 0.24 12.62 -2.01
C LYS A 27 -0.89 11.72 -2.49
N ARG A 28 -0.58 10.64 -3.19
CA ARG A 28 -1.59 9.66 -3.59
C ARG A 28 -2.21 8.93 -2.40
N LEU A 29 -1.41 8.55 -1.41
CA LEU A 29 -1.92 7.94 -0.17
C LEU A 29 -2.90 8.89 0.55
N ASP A 30 -2.60 10.19 0.56
CA ASP A 30 -3.45 11.23 1.15
C ASP A 30 -4.75 11.43 0.36
N GLU A 31 -4.68 11.50 -0.98
CA GLU A 31 -5.86 11.57 -1.86
C GLU A 31 -6.81 10.38 -1.67
N MET A 32 -6.27 9.22 -1.26
CA MET A 32 -7.03 7.99 -1.00
C MET A 32 -7.42 7.80 0.47
N GLY A 33 -7.06 8.74 1.36
CA GLY A 33 -7.35 8.69 2.79
C GLY A 33 -6.50 7.69 3.59
N GLY A 34 -5.53 7.04 2.97
CA GLY A 34 -4.62 6.10 3.63
C GLY A 34 -3.50 6.79 4.44
N TRP A 35 -3.22 8.07 4.16
CA TRP A 35 -2.15 8.81 4.85
C TRP A 35 -2.55 9.34 6.23
N GLN A 36 -3.79 9.81 6.41
CA GLN A 36 -4.21 10.50 7.64
C GLN A 36 -3.93 9.69 8.92
N PRO A 37 -4.20 8.36 8.98
CA PRO A 37 -3.89 7.57 10.18
C PRO A 37 -2.40 7.56 10.55
N LEU A 38 -1.51 7.60 9.55
CA LEU A 38 -0.05 7.64 9.74
C LEU A 38 0.43 9.03 10.19
N ALA A 39 -0.18 10.08 9.65
CA ALA A 39 0.09 11.47 10.03
C ALA A 39 -0.31 11.75 11.49
N ASP A 40 -1.28 11.01 12.04
CA ASP A 40 -1.72 11.16 13.41
C ASP A 40 -0.77 10.51 14.45
N LEU A 41 0.15 9.64 14.01
CA LEU A 41 1.13 8.96 14.87
C LEU A 41 2.19 9.92 15.43
N SER A 42 2.59 10.91 14.62
CA SER A 42 3.50 11.98 15.01
C SER A 42 3.19 13.24 14.20
N GLY A 43 3.29 14.41 14.85
CA GLY A 43 3.12 15.71 14.18
C GLY A 43 4.10 15.98 13.03
N ARG A 44 5.08 15.10 12.79
CA ARG A 44 6.06 15.17 11.70
C ARG A 44 6.36 13.81 11.07
N THR A 45 5.39 12.90 11.01
CA THR A 45 5.53 11.63 10.25
C THR A 45 5.94 11.91 8.81
N GLN A 46 6.96 11.20 8.31
CA GLN A 46 7.43 11.28 6.93
C GLN A 46 7.18 9.96 6.22
N PHE A 47 6.67 10.01 5.00
CA PHE A 47 6.53 8.84 4.15
C PHE A 47 7.90 8.42 3.59
N GLU A 48 8.25 7.13 3.69
CA GLU A 48 9.41 6.58 2.98
C GLU A 48 8.99 5.87 1.69
N ALA A 49 8.16 4.83 1.83
CA ALA A 49 7.80 3.96 0.74
C ALA A 49 6.52 3.16 1.05
N ILE A 50 5.96 2.56 0.01
CA ILE A 50 4.99 1.48 0.13
C ILE A 50 5.46 0.32 -0.74
N ASP A 51 5.41 -0.89 -0.20
CA ASP A 51 5.85 -2.10 -0.89
C ASP A 51 4.73 -3.15 -0.90
N GLY A 52 4.25 -3.47 -2.10
CA GLY A 52 3.28 -4.53 -2.32
C GLY A 52 3.95 -5.90 -2.46
N ASP A 53 3.35 -6.92 -1.86
CA ASP A 53 3.82 -8.30 -2.02
C ASP A 53 3.06 -9.00 -3.17
N PRO A 54 3.72 -9.48 -4.24
CA PRO A 54 3.06 -10.16 -5.35
C PRO A 54 2.36 -11.46 -4.92
N ASP A 55 2.85 -12.11 -3.86
CA ASP A 55 2.25 -13.34 -3.31
C ASP A 55 1.00 -13.04 -2.46
N SER A 56 0.82 -11.78 -2.04
CA SER A 56 -0.38 -11.33 -1.32
C SER A 56 -1.56 -10.97 -2.23
N VAL A 57 -1.34 -10.87 -3.55
CA VAL A 57 -2.37 -10.44 -4.50
C VAL A 57 -3.40 -11.55 -4.73
N VAL A 58 -4.64 -11.29 -4.32
CA VAL A 58 -5.80 -12.16 -4.49
C VAL A 58 -6.77 -11.54 -5.50
N PHE A 59 -6.99 -12.23 -6.62
CA PHE A 59 -8.01 -11.85 -7.59
C PHE A 59 -9.40 -12.32 -7.13
N VAL A 60 -10.29 -11.36 -6.88
CA VAL A 60 -11.69 -11.61 -6.48
C VAL A 60 -12.48 -12.14 -7.67
N ASP A 61 -12.22 -11.61 -8.86
CA ASP A 61 -12.74 -12.07 -10.14
C ASP A 61 -11.77 -11.72 -11.29
N GLU A 62 -12.23 -11.70 -12.54
CA GLU A 62 -11.38 -11.42 -13.70
C GLU A 62 -10.81 -9.99 -13.73
N ASN A 63 -11.48 -9.04 -13.06
CA ASN A 63 -11.11 -7.64 -13.11
C ASN A 63 -10.75 -7.07 -11.73
N ARG A 64 -11.23 -7.62 -10.61
CA ARG A 64 -11.00 -7.06 -9.27
C ARG A 64 -9.95 -7.84 -8.49
N PHE A 65 -9.18 -7.14 -7.68
CA PHE A 65 -8.16 -7.72 -6.81
C PHE A 65 -8.15 -7.06 -5.43
N GLN A 66 -7.54 -7.79 -4.50
CA GLN A 66 -7.12 -7.31 -3.19
C GLN A 66 -5.64 -7.66 -3.02
N ALA A 67 -4.86 -6.80 -2.38
CA ALA A 67 -3.46 -7.02 -2.09
C ALA A 67 -3.13 -6.51 -0.69
N ILE A 68 -2.04 -7.02 -0.13
CA ILE A 68 -1.44 -6.50 1.08
C ILE A 68 -0.15 -5.77 0.70
N ALA A 69 0.08 -4.64 1.34
CA ALA A 69 1.31 -3.89 1.22
C ALA A 69 1.82 -3.49 2.60
N THR A 70 3.07 -3.07 2.67
CA THR A 70 3.68 -2.48 3.85
C THR A 70 4.01 -1.03 3.56
N VAL A 71 3.55 -0.12 4.41
CA VAL A 71 3.87 1.31 4.34
C VAL A 71 4.95 1.62 5.36
N TYR A 72 6.06 2.15 4.87
CA TYR A 72 7.22 2.55 5.66
C TYR A 72 7.17 4.04 5.94
N VAL A 73 7.35 4.41 7.20
CA VAL A 73 7.35 5.80 7.65
C VAL A 73 8.51 6.08 8.60
N ILE A 74 8.90 7.35 8.67
CA ILE A 74 9.78 7.86 9.71
C ILE A 74 8.92 8.67 10.69
N LEU A 75 8.85 8.20 11.92
CA LEU A 75 8.27 8.94 13.04
C LEU A 75 9.33 9.87 13.61
N VAL A 76 8.95 11.13 13.79
CA VAL A 76 9.85 12.17 14.29
C VAL A 76 9.32 12.69 15.62
N TYR A 77 10.07 12.48 16.70
CA TYR A 77 9.72 12.93 18.04
C TYR A 77 10.58 14.11 18.48
N GLY A 78 10.03 14.95 19.36
CA GLY A 78 10.72 16.16 19.83
C GLY A 78 10.75 17.29 18.79
N SER A 79 11.57 18.30 19.05
CA SER A 79 11.74 19.47 18.18
C SER A 79 13.13 20.09 18.33
N GLY A 80 13.74 20.52 17.22
CA GLY A 80 15.01 21.24 17.25
C GLY A 80 16.21 20.30 17.28
N ASN A 81 17.15 20.53 18.21
CA ASN A 81 18.40 19.75 18.29
C ASN A 81 18.25 18.40 19.01
N ASP A 82 17.11 18.17 19.67
CA ASP A 82 16.77 16.94 20.41
C ASP A 82 15.70 16.14 19.64
N GLU A 83 15.80 16.13 18.31
CA GLU A 83 14.91 15.35 17.46
C GLU A 83 15.37 13.89 17.41
N ASP A 84 14.48 12.99 17.81
CA ASP A 84 14.68 11.55 17.66
C ASP A 84 13.83 11.06 16.50
N THR A 85 14.45 10.34 15.56
CA THR A 85 13.75 9.71 14.44
C THR A 85 13.75 8.19 14.58
N MET A 86 12.63 7.58 14.21
CA MET A 86 12.46 6.13 14.26
C MET A 86 11.71 5.69 13.00
N SER A 87 12.28 4.73 12.27
CA SER A 87 11.57 4.07 11.17
C SER A 87 10.57 3.07 11.73
N ASP A 88 9.40 3.01 11.12
CA ASP A 88 8.32 2.12 11.48
C ASP A 88 7.56 1.64 10.23
N GLU A 89 6.82 0.54 10.36
CA GLU A 89 6.14 -0.10 9.25
C GLU A 89 4.71 -0.51 9.61
N TYR A 90 3.78 -0.27 8.69
CA TYR A 90 2.35 -0.51 8.89
C TYR A 90 1.75 -1.29 7.73
N VAL A 91 0.88 -2.25 8.05
CA VAL A 91 0.22 -3.07 7.04
C VAL A 91 -0.88 -2.25 6.37
N ALA A 92 -0.96 -2.32 5.04
CA ALA A 92 -2.02 -1.72 4.26
C ALA A 92 -2.79 -2.79 3.47
N THR A 93 -4.12 -2.66 3.48
CA THR A 93 -5.01 -3.42 2.59
C THR A 93 -5.34 -2.55 1.38
N ILE A 94 -5.10 -3.10 0.19
CA ILE A 94 -5.30 -2.42 -1.07
C ILE A 94 -6.37 -3.16 -1.87
N GLN A 95 -7.34 -2.42 -2.41
CA GLN A 95 -8.33 -2.94 -3.34
C GLN A 95 -8.28 -2.16 -4.64
N GLY A 96 -8.47 -2.88 -5.74
CA GLY A 96 -8.46 -2.26 -7.05
C GLY A 96 -9.12 -3.11 -8.12
N HIS A 97 -9.09 -2.59 -9.33
CA HIS A 97 -9.56 -3.29 -10.50
C HIS A 97 -8.67 -3.05 -11.71
N ARG A 98 -8.91 -3.84 -12.75
CA ARG A 98 -8.32 -3.69 -14.06
C ARG A 98 -9.33 -3.07 -15.01
N ASP A 99 -8.89 -2.06 -15.76
CA ASP A 99 -9.64 -1.47 -16.85
C ASP A 99 -8.87 -1.53 -18.18
N ALA A 100 -9.33 -0.79 -19.20
CA ALA A 100 -8.66 -0.73 -20.50
C ALA A 100 -7.29 -0.01 -20.46
N GLY A 101 -7.06 0.83 -19.44
CA GLY A 101 -5.84 1.61 -19.24
C GLY A 101 -4.80 0.95 -18.35
N GLY A 102 -5.19 -0.03 -17.51
CA GLY A 102 -4.26 -0.78 -16.69
C GLY A 102 -4.85 -1.19 -15.35
N ILE A 103 -3.99 -1.19 -14.32
CA ILE A 103 -4.39 -1.39 -12.92
C ILE A 103 -4.83 -0.05 -12.35
N VAL A 104 -5.99 -0.05 -11.69
CA VAL A 104 -6.56 1.09 -10.99
C VAL A 104 -6.71 0.71 -9.53
N ILE A 105 -6.13 1.50 -8.62
CA ILE A 105 -6.32 1.32 -7.18
C ILE A 105 -7.57 2.09 -6.78
N ASP A 106 -8.52 1.41 -6.14
CA ASP A 106 -9.81 1.97 -5.72
C ASP A 106 -9.76 2.46 -4.27
N SER A 107 -9.06 1.74 -3.40
CA SER A 107 -8.92 2.10 -1.97
C SER A 107 -7.64 1.55 -1.36
N ILE A 108 -7.14 2.26 -0.35
CA ILE A 108 -6.03 1.86 0.52
C ILE A 108 -6.45 2.14 1.96
N GLU A 109 -6.34 1.13 2.82
CA GLU A 109 -6.59 1.24 4.26
C GLU A 109 -5.33 0.81 5.00
N VAL A 110 -4.79 1.69 5.85
CA VAL A 110 -3.58 1.42 6.64
C VAL A 110 -3.97 1.09 8.07
N ASP A 111 -3.49 -0.04 8.56
CA ASP A 111 -3.69 -0.50 9.92
C ASP A 111 -2.61 0.07 10.85
N THR A 112 -3.02 1.00 11.71
CA THR A 112 -2.17 1.63 12.74
C THR A 112 -2.44 1.10 14.14
N THR A 113 -3.28 0.07 14.30
CA THR A 113 -3.54 -0.50 15.63
C THR A 113 -2.28 -0.95 16.38
N PRO A 114 -1.22 -1.50 15.74
CA PRO A 114 0.00 -1.91 16.45
C PRO A 114 0.71 -0.78 17.21
N PHE A 115 0.48 0.48 16.84
CA PHE A 115 1.08 1.62 17.53
C PHE A 115 0.46 1.90 18.92
N TYR A 116 -0.80 1.50 19.12
CA TYR A 116 -1.56 1.80 20.34
C TYR A 116 -1.57 0.65 21.36
N GLU A 117 -0.96 -0.49 21.03
CA GLU A 117 -0.87 -1.69 21.88
C GLU A 117 0.36 -1.74 22.80
#